data_AF-A0A0D8B6M3-F1
#
_entry.id   AF-A0A0D8B6M3-F1
#
_cell.length_a   1.000
_cell.length_b   1.000
_cell.length_c   1.000
_cell.angle_alpha   90.00
_cell.angle_beta   90.00
_cell.angle_gamma   90.00
#
_symmetry.space_group_name_H-M   'P 1'
#
loop_
_entity.id
_entity.type
_entity.pdbx_description
1 polymer ?
#
loop_
_entity_poly.entity_id
_entity_poly.type
_entity_poly.pdbx_seq_one_letter_code
_entity_poly.pdbx_strand_id
1 'polypeptide(L)' 'MAGHTYTCPHCNITSQPLASAAEATQMLTTHLQVQHGHLGRREPQAQSR' A
#
# COMPACT_ATOMS: atom_id res chain seq x y z
N MET A 1 -6.82 -13.66 20.27
CA MET A 1 -7.11 -12.35 19.66
C MET A 1 -6.62 -12.41 18.22
N ALA A 2 -7.52 -12.40 17.24
CA ALA A 2 -7.12 -12.34 15.82
C ALA A 2 -6.78 -10.87 15.51
N GLY A 3 -5.49 -10.55 15.40
CA GLY A 3 -5.06 -9.21 14.99
C GLY A 3 -5.27 -9.02 13.48
N HIS A 4 -5.54 -7.78 13.07
CA HIS A 4 -5.73 -7.43 11.67
C HIS A 4 -4.38 -7.17 11.00
N THR A 5 -4.12 -7.79 9.85
CA THR A 5 -2.91 -7.53 9.06
C THR A 5 -3.30 -6.98 7.70
N TYR A 6 -2.38 -6.27 7.05
CA TYR A 6 -2.49 -5.95 5.65
C TYR A 6 -1.29 -6.52 4.89
N THR A 7 -1.50 -6.88 3.62
CA THR A 7 -0.45 -7.29 2.69
C THR A 7 -0.44 -6.33 1.52
N CYS A 8 0.73 -5.74 1.23
CA CYS A 8 0.88 -4.86 0.06
C CYS A 8 0.87 -5.71 -1.22
N PRO A 9 0.01 -5.42 -2.22
CA PRO A 9 -0.05 -6.20 -3.46
C PRO A 9 1.15 -5.97 -4.40
N HIS A 10 1.96 -4.91 -4.18
CA HIS A 10 3.09 -4.57 -5.06
C HIS A 10 4.41 -5.19 -4.63
N CYS A 11 4.67 -5.26 -3.32
CA CYS A 11 5.92 -5.78 -2.76
C CYS A 11 5.72 -7.00 -1.85
N ASN A 12 4.47 -7.45 -1.67
CA ASN A 12 4.08 -8.61 -0.87
C ASN A 12 4.51 -8.55 0.61
N ILE A 13 4.83 -7.34 1.11
CA ILE A 13 5.12 -7.11 2.53
C ILE A 13 3.82 -7.24 3.32
N THR A 14 3.86 -8.00 4.41
CA THR A 14 2.74 -8.15 5.34
C THR A 14 3.06 -7.45 6.66
N SER A 15 2.10 -6.70 7.20
CA SER A 15 2.27 -5.99 8.46
C SER A 15 2.24 -6.93 9.67
N GLN A 16 2.76 -6.45 10.79
CA GLN A 16 2.48 -7.06 12.09
C GLN A 16 0.96 -6.99 12.39
N PRO A 17 0.45 -7.84 13.29
CA PRO A 17 -0.96 -7.81 13.68
C PRO A 17 -1.30 -6.49 14.39
N LEU A 18 -2.30 -5.79 13.87
CA LEU A 18 -2.81 -4.52 14.37
C LEU A 18 -4.10 -4.73 15.17
N ALA A 19 -4.39 -3.77 16.05
CA ALA A 19 -5.55 -3.86 16.93
C ALA A 19 -6.87 -3.71 16.17
N SER A 20 -6.88 -2.97 15.05
CA SER A 20 -8.09 -2.67 14.28
C SER A 20 -7.90 -2.80 12.76
N ALA A 21 -8.97 -3.15 12.06
CA ALA A 21 -9.02 -3.13 10.60
C ALA A 21 -8.78 -1.72 10.02
N ALA A 22 -9.24 -0.66 10.73
CA ALA A 22 -9.01 0.72 10.33
C ALA A 22 -7.52 1.09 10.32
N GLU A 23 -6.76 0.63 11.31
CA GLU A 23 -5.30 0.83 11.35
C GLU A 23 -4.61 0.08 10.21
N ALA A 24 -5.02 -1.15 9.92
CA ALA A 24 -4.47 -1.93 8.82
C ALA A 24 -4.67 -1.21 7.46
N THR A 25 -5.85 -0.66 7.23
CA THR A 25 -6.15 0.13 6.03
C THR A 25 -5.35 1.43 5.97
N GLN A 26 -5.24 2.15 7.09
CA GLN A 26 -4.48 3.40 7.15
C GLN A 26 -2.99 3.14 6.88
N MET A 27 -2.40 2.12 7.51
CA MET A 27 -1.01 1.76 7.29
C MET A 27 -0.75 1.27 5.86
N LEU A 28 -1.64 0.47 5.28
CA LEU A 28 -1.53 0.07 3.86
C LEU A 28 -1.57 1.30 2.95
N THR A 29 -2.50 2.22 3.18
CA THR A 29 -2.62 3.45 2.37
C THR A 29 -1.35 4.29 2.45
N THR A 30 -0.83 4.52 3.66
CA THR A 30 0.44 5.22 3.87
C THR A 30 1.61 4.50 3.23
N HIS A 31 1.70 3.18 3.37
CA HIS A 31 2.73 2.36 2.71
C HIS A 31 2.67 2.53 1.19
N LEU A 32 1.48 2.44 0.61
CA LEU A 32 1.28 2.64 -0.82
C LEU A 32 1.68 4.06 -1.24
N GLN A 33 1.38 5.10 -0.46
CA GLN A 33 1.77 6.47 -0.80
C GLN A 33 3.28 6.69 -0.68
N VAL A 34 3.94 6.16 0.35
CA VAL A 34 5.38 6.40 0.60
C VAL A 34 6.24 5.52 -0.29
N GLN A 35 5.98 4.21 -0.32
CA GLN A 35 6.80 3.24 -1.06
C GLN A 35 6.40 3.14 -2.52
N HIS A 36 5.12 3.35 -2.82
CA HIS A 36 4.54 3.16 -4.15
C HIS A 36 3.83 4.41 -4.69
N GLY A 37 3.98 5.58 -4.07
CA GLY A 37 3.31 6.80 -4.51
C GLY A 37 3.72 7.23 -5.92
N HIS A 38 4.93 6.83 -6.33
CA HIS A 38 5.42 6.98 -7.69
C HIS A 38 4.71 6.06 -8.70
N LEU A 39 4.13 4.93 -8.27
CA LEU A 39 3.29 4.07 -9.12
C LEU A 39 1.90 4.70 -9.39
N GLY A 40 1.42 5.55 -8.47
CA GLY A 40 0.19 6.34 -8.63
C GLY A 40 0.35 7.54 -9.57
N ARG A 41 1.58 8.02 -9.78
CA ARG A 41 1.91 8.82 -10.97
C ARG A 41 1.93 7.87 -12.15
N ARG A 42 0.75 7.64 -12.74
CA ARG A 42 0.69 7.49 -14.18
C ARG A 42 1.40 8.71 -14.78
N GLU A 43 2.67 8.55 -15.10
CA GLU A 43 3.27 9.27 -16.22
C GLU A 43 2.21 9.27 -17.35
N PRO A 44 1.85 10.40 -17.95
CA PRO A 44 1.48 10.37 -19.35
C PRO A 44 2.73 10.03 -20.16
N GLN A 45 3.24 8.80 -20.03
CA GLN A 45 4.18 8.21 -20.97
C GLN A 45 3.44 7.18 -21.83
N ALA A 46 2.58 7.74 -22.67
CA ALA A 46 2.25 7.26 -23.99
C ALA A 46 1.97 8.56 -24.77
N GLN A 47 2.65 8.91 -25.87
CA GLN A 47 3.36 8.08 -26.82
C GLN A 47 4.04 9.01 -27.84
N SER A 48 5.35 8.82 -28.08
CA SER A 48 6.06 9.06 -29.35
C SER A 48 5.50 10.10 -30.34
N ARG A 49 6.10 11.30 -30.39
CA ARG A 49 7.00 11.75 -31.48
C ARG A 49 7.43 13.20 -31.27
#